data_AF-A0A847AQ30-F1
#
_entry.id   AF-A0A847AQ30-F1
#
_cell.length_a   1.000
_cell.length_b   1.000
_cell.length_c   1.000
_cell.angle_alpha   90.00
_cell.angle_beta   90.00
_cell.angle_gamma   90.00
#
_symmetry.space_group_name_H-M   'P 1'
#
loop_
_entity.id
_entity.type
_entity.pdbx_description
1 polymer ?
#
loop_
_entity_poly.entity_id
_entity_poly.type
_entity_poly.pdbx_seq_one_letter_code
_entity_poly.pdbx_strand_id
1 'polypeptide(L)'
;MKYTNRYPDINSRELIDGISIFENVPQEYIFTSNGAAEAIYRISACIKPKEALITAPSFSEYEQSIKLYDGEINYYYLKEANNFKVLDDITNYINERINLVFICNPNNPTGQLTEKNILEKILLKLKENKAFLVV
;
A
#
# COMPACT_ATOMS: atom_id res chain seq x y z
N MET A 1 -34.60 -8.82 1.26
CA MET A 1 -33.35 -9.23 0.57
C MET A 1 -33.38 -8.77 -0.90
N LYS A 2 -33.31 -7.45 -1.16
CA LYS A 2 -33.53 -6.90 -2.52
C LYS A 2 -32.34 -7.12 -3.48
N TYR A 3 -31.16 -7.45 -2.96
CA TYR A 3 -29.91 -7.53 -3.74
C TYR A 3 -29.12 -8.83 -3.53
N THR A 4 -29.63 -9.78 -2.76
CA THR A 4 -28.93 -11.05 -2.44
C THR A 4 -29.50 -12.25 -3.22
N ASN A 5 -30.37 -12.01 -4.20
CA ASN A 5 -31.03 -13.05 -5.00
C ASN A 5 -30.37 -13.28 -6.37
N ARG A 6 -29.24 -12.62 -6.64
CA ARG A 6 -28.44 -12.74 -7.87
C ARG A 6 -26.97 -12.47 -7.56
N TYR A 7 -26.07 -13.00 -8.39
CA TYR A 7 -24.66 -12.65 -8.32
C TYR A 7 -24.46 -11.15 -8.65
N PRO A 8 -23.43 -10.51 -8.07
CA PRO A 8 -23.05 -9.15 -8.45
C PRO A 8 -22.53 -9.11 -9.89
N ASP A 9 -22.48 -7.90 -10.47
CA ASP A 9 -21.78 -7.68 -11.73
C ASP A 9 -20.30 -8.04 -11.55
N ILE A 10 -19.80 -8.98 -12.34
CA ILE A 10 -18.43 -9.49 -12.23
C ILE A 10 -17.38 -8.38 -12.47
N ASN A 11 -17.77 -7.33 -13.17
CA ASN A 11 -16.92 -6.19 -13.50
C ASN A 11 -17.17 -4.97 -12.60
N SER A 12 -18.09 -5.06 -11.63
CA SER A 12 -18.41 -3.96 -10.70
C SER A 12 -18.68 -2.60 -11.37
N ARG A 13 -19.28 -2.56 -12.56
CA ARG A 13 -19.29 -1.35 -13.42
C ARG A 13 -19.92 -0.13 -12.75
N GLU A 14 -21.08 -0.30 -12.13
CA GLU A 14 -21.76 0.80 -11.42
C GLU A 14 -20.95 1.31 -10.21
N LEU A 15 -20.24 0.42 -9.51
CA LEU A 15 -19.38 0.80 -8.39
C LEU A 15 -18.14 1.56 -8.89
N ILE A 16 -17.51 1.08 -9.95
CA ILE A 16 -16.34 1.74 -10.57
C ILE A 16 -16.72 3.13 -11.08
N ASP A 17 -17.87 3.26 -11.75
CA ASP A 17 -18.38 4.56 -12.23
C ASP A 17 -18.61 5.53 -11.06
N GLY A 18 -19.27 5.06 -9.99
CA GLY A 18 -19.48 5.86 -8.79
C GLY A 18 -18.18 6.33 -8.12
N ILE A 19 -17.18 5.44 -7.98
CA ILE A 19 -15.86 5.80 -7.41
C ILE A 19 -15.12 6.77 -8.33
N SER A 20 -15.14 6.55 -9.65
CA SER A 20 -14.50 7.42 -10.64
C SER A 20 -15.01 8.85 -10.57
N ILE A 21 -16.33 9.03 -10.46
CA ILE A 21 -16.96 10.34 -10.30
C ILE A 21 -16.58 10.97 -8.95
N PHE A 22 -16.62 10.21 -7.86
CA PHE A 22 -16.36 10.72 -6.52
C PHE A 22 -14.89 11.16 -6.33
N GLU A 23 -13.95 10.34 -6.77
CA GLU A 23 -12.51 10.59 -6.64
C GLU A 23 -11.94 11.45 -7.79
N ASN A 24 -12.75 11.72 -8.83
CA ASN A 24 -12.36 12.44 -10.04
C ASN A 24 -11.12 11.84 -10.73
N VAL A 25 -11.13 10.52 -10.93
CA VAL A 25 -10.07 9.76 -11.62
C VAL A 25 -10.66 8.88 -12.73
N PRO A 26 -9.89 8.54 -13.78
CA PRO A 26 -10.35 7.63 -14.81
C PRO A 26 -10.74 6.23 -14.28
N GLN A 27 -11.77 5.62 -14.86
CA GLN A 27 -12.26 4.30 -14.43
C GLN A 27 -11.17 3.21 -14.52
N GLU A 28 -10.26 3.31 -15.49
CA GLU A 28 -9.14 2.39 -15.67
C GLU A 28 -8.12 2.39 -14.53
N TYR A 29 -8.15 3.39 -13.64
CA TYR A 29 -7.29 3.44 -12.45
C TYR A 29 -7.91 2.74 -11.25
N ILE A 30 -9.14 2.24 -11.37
CA ILE A 30 -9.91 1.66 -10.27
C ILE A 30 -10.07 0.16 -10.50
N PHE A 31 -9.78 -0.62 -9.47
CA PHE A 31 -10.20 -2.01 -9.38
C PHE A 31 -10.91 -2.23 -8.04
N THR A 32 -11.88 -3.15 -8.04
CA THR A 32 -12.61 -3.52 -6.82
C THR A 32 -12.03 -4.80 -6.22
N SER A 33 -12.07 -4.90 -4.89
CA SER A 33 -11.65 -6.08 -4.12
C SER A 33 -12.62 -6.31 -2.96
N ASN A 34 -12.63 -7.52 -2.39
CA ASN A 34 -13.38 -7.85 -1.18
C ASN A 34 -12.68 -7.28 0.07
N GLY A 35 -12.68 -5.95 0.18
CA GLY A 35 -11.98 -5.18 1.21
C GLY A 35 -10.50 -4.92 0.88
N ALA A 36 -9.88 -4.07 1.71
CA ALA A 36 -8.49 -3.64 1.52
C ALA A 36 -7.49 -4.80 1.63
N ALA A 37 -7.80 -5.80 2.46
CA ALA A 37 -7.00 -7.02 2.59
C ALA A 37 -6.77 -7.69 1.23
N GLU A 38 -7.84 -8.01 0.49
CA GLU A 38 -7.69 -8.62 -0.85
C GLU A 38 -6.93 -7.70 -1.82
N ALA A 39 -7.10 -6.37 -1.74
CA ALA A 39 -6.32 -5.44 -2.55
C ALA A 39 -4.81 -5.55 -2.28
N ILE A 40 -4.39 -5.59 -1.01
CA ILE A 40 -2.98 -5.76 -0.62
C ILE A 40 -2.41 -7.05 -1.23
N TYR A 41 -3.12 -8.18 -1.09
CA TYR A 41 -2.67 -9.45 -1.64
C TYR A 41 -2.62 -9.45 -3.18
N ARG A 42 -3.57 -8.81 -3.86
CA ARG A 42 -3.58 -8.69 -5.33
C ARG A 42 -2.47 -7.78 -5.84
N ILE A 43 -2.18 -6.69 -5.13
CA ILE A 43 -1.05 -5.81 -5.46
C ILE A 43 0.26 -6.60 -5.35
N SER A 44 0.47 -7.32 -4.24
CA SER A 44 1.65 -8.18 -4.07
C SER A 44 1.71 -9.30 -5.12
N ALA A 45 0.57 -9.86 -5.54
CA ALA A 45 0.50 -10.86 -6.62
C ALA A 45 0.94 -10.33 -7.99
N CYS A 46 0.61 -9.07 -8.27
CA CYS A 46 0.98 -8.38 -9.50
C CYS A 46 2.47 -8.02 -9.51
N ILE A 47 2.95 -7.44 -8.40
CA ILE A 47 4.32 -6.93 -8.28
C ILE A 47 5.33 -8.07 -8.08
N LYS A 48 4.96 -9.11 -7.32
CA LYS A 48 5.86 -10.18 -6.84
C LYS A 48 7.16 -9.59 -6.27
N PRO A 49 7.05 -8.83 -5.16
CA PRO A 49 8.16 -8.06 -4.64
C PRO A 49 9.33 -8.98 -4.27
N LYS A 50 10.55 -8.62 -4.71
CA LYS A 50 11.76 -9.35 -4.32
C LYS A 50 12.30 -8.86 -3.00
N GLU A 51 12.22 -7.54 -2.79
CA GLU A 51 12.59 -6.88 -1.55
C GLU A 51 11.61 -5.73 -1.34
N ALA A 52 11.01 -5.68 -0.16
CA ALA A 52 10.02 -4.67 0.19
C ALA A 52 10.33 -3.99 1.51
N LEU A 53 9.98 -2.71 1.63
CA LEU A 53 10.12 -1.95 2.87
C LEU A 53 8.73 -1.76 3.50
N ILE A 54 8.62 -2.09 4.79
CA ILE A 54 7.42 -1.84 5.58
C ILE A 54 7.79 -1.09 6.87
N THR A 55 6.87 -0.26 7.38
CA THR A 55 7.01 0.35 8.70
C THR A 55 6.58 -0.63 9.79
N ALA A 56 7.19 -0.55 10.98
CA ALA A 56 6.80 -1.36 12.13
C ALA A 56 6.80 -0.54 13.42
N PRO A 57 5.75 -0.61 14.28
CA PRO A 57 4.55 -1.42 14.10
C PRO A 57 3.63 -0.88 12.99
N SER A 58 3.08 -1.79 12.19
CA SER A 58 2.05 -1.49 11.20
C SER A 58 1.11 -2.70 11.00
N PHE A 59 0.18 -2.61 10.05
CA PHE A 59 -0.74 -3.69 9.72
C PHE A 59 0.00 -4.95 9.22
N SER A 60 -0.33 -6.11 9.78
CA SER A 60 0.44 -7.35 9.57
C SER A 60 0.25 -7.99 8.20
N GLU A 61 -0.77 -7.62 7.44
CA GLU A 61 -1.01 -8.22 6.11
C GLU A 61 0.00 -7.78 5.06
N TYR A 62 0.69 -6.65 5.23
CA TYR A 62 1.76 -6.25 4.31
C TYR A 62 2.84 -7.33 4.24
N GLU A 63 3.37 -7.70 5.42
CA GLU A 63 4.35 -8.77 5.58
C GLU A 63 3.85 -10.11 5.00
N GLN A 64 2.62 -10.50 5.33
CA GLN A 64 2.06 -11.77 4.87
C GLN A 64 1.91 -11.80 3.34
N SER A 65 1.48 -10.69 2.73
CA SER A 65 1.32 -10.59 1.28
C SER A 65 2.64 -10.66 0.52
N ILE A 66 3.73 -10.15 1.10
CA ILE A 66 5.08 -10.20 0.53
C ILE A 66 5.64 -11.64 0.65
N LYS A 67 5.52 -12.25 1.84
CA LYS A 67 6.01 -13.61 2.11
C LYS A 67 5.35 -14.67 1.22
N LEU A 68 4.10 -14.46 0.79
CA LEU A 68 3.41 -15.37 -0.14
C LEU A 68 4.15 -15.54 -1.47
N TYR A 69 5.03 -14.60 -1.83
CA TYR A 69 5.82 -14.60 -3.05
C TYR A 69 7.33 -14.65 -2.79
N ASP A 70 7.74 -15.17 -1.62
CA ASP A 70 9.14 -15.34 -1.20
C ASP A 70 9.95 -14.02 -1.17
N GLY A 71 9.27 -12.89 -1.01
CA GLY A 71 9.92 -11.58 -0.95
C GLY A 71 10.66 -11.34 0.37
N GLU A 72 11.85 -10.74 0.27
CA GLU A 72 12.61 -10.24 1.42
C GLU A 72 11.94 -8.99 2.00
N ILE A 73 11.95 -8.85 3.33
CA ILE A 73 11.30 -7.73 4.02
C ILE A 73 12.35 -6.97 4.81
N ASN A 74 12.45 -5.68 4.50
CA ASN A 74 13.14 -4.70 5.32
C ASN A 74 12.13 -3.95 6.18
N TYR A 75 12.46 -3.76 7.45
CA TYR A 75 11.62 -3.04 8.39
C TYR A 75 12.22 -1.66 8.70
N TYR A 76 11.40 -0.63 8.57
CA TYR A 76 11.65 0.67 9.20
C TYR A 76 10.93 0.72 10.55
N TYR A 77 11.68 0.51 11.63
CA TYR A 77 11.12 0.52 12.98
C TYR A 77 10.84 1.94 13.47
N LEU A 78 9.55 2.24 13.60
CA LEU A 78 9.04 3.47 14.20
C LEU A 78 9.37 3.48 15.69
N LYS A 79 9.86 4.62 16.16
CA LYS A 79 10.34 4.77 17.54
C LYS A 79 9.34 5.55 18.38
N GLU A 80 9.09 5.08 19.60
CA GLU A 80 8.26 5.78 20.58
C GLU A 80 8.78 7.20 20.87
N ALA A 81 10.11 7.37 20.95
CA ALA A 81 10.76 8.67 21.12
C ALA A 81 10.39 9.71 20.05
N ASN A 82 9.95 9.25 18.87
CA ASN A 82 9.50 10.08 17.75
C ASN A 82 7.97 10.04 17.59
N ASN A 83 7.24 9.65 18.64
CA ASN A 83 5.80 9.43 18.61
C ASN A 83 5.34 8.47 17.50
N PHE A 84 6.18 7.49 17.16
CA PHE A 84 5.98 6.55 16.05
C PHE A 84 5.72 7.20 14.68
N LYS A 85 6.25 8.41 14.44
CA LYS A 85 6.19 9.05 13.12
C LYS A 85 7.20 8.43 12.15
N VAL A 86 6.83 8.38 10.87
CA VAL A 86 7.80 8.17 9.79
C VAL A 86 8.63 9.44 9.66
N LEU A 87 9.95 9.31 9.60
CA LEU A 87 10.88 10.43 9.44
C LEU A 87 11.65 10.34 8.12
N ASP A 88 12.34 11.42 7.76
CA ASP A 88 13.13 11.52 6.53
C ASP A 88 14.19 10.42 6.35
N ASP A 89 14.68 9.86 7.45
CA ASP A 89 15.71 8.79 7.44
C ASP A 89 15.20 7.46 6.88
N ILE A 90 13.88 7.29 6.68
CA ILE A 90 13.30 6.13 5.98
C ILE A 90 13.89 5.95 4.58
N THR A 91 14.28 7.05 3.92
CA THR A 91 14.88 7.01 2.58
C THR A 91 16.23 6.26 2.56
N ASN A 92 16.93 6.20 3.68
CA ASN A 92 18.18 5.44 3.82
C ASN A 92 17.94 3.91 3.82
N TYR A 93 16.70 3.46 4.02
CA TYR A 93 16.33 2.05 3.99
C TYR A 93 15.88 1.60 2.59
N ILE A 94 15.80 2.52 1.62
CA ILE A 94 15.42 2.24 0.24
C ILE A 94 16.70 2.07 -0.59
N ASN A 95 17.22 0.85 -0.61
CA ASN A 95 18.31 0.42 -1.49
C ASN A 95 17.80 0.16 -2.93
N GLU A 96 18.69 -0.14 -3.85
CA GLU A 96 18.39 -0.42 -5.27
C GLU A 96 17.59 -1.70 -5.53
N ARG A 97 17.55 -2.63 -4.57
CA ARG A 97 16.80 -3.89 -4.67
C ARG A 97 15.34 -3.74 -4.23
N ILE A 98 15.02 -2.73 -3.41
CA ILE A 98 13.65 -2.43 -2.98
C ILE A 98 12.78 -2.11 -4.18
N ASN A 99 11.77 -2.95 -4.41
CA ASN A 99 10.80 -2.79 -5.50
C ASN A 99 9.36 -2.53 -5.03
N LEU A 100 9.10 -2.54 -3.72
CA LEU A 100 7.82 -2.21 -3.11
C LEU A 100 8.01 -1.55 -1.74
N VAL A 101 7.24 -0.50 -1.45
CA VAL A 101 7.14 0.12 -0.12
C VAL A 101 5.67 0.23 0.27
N PHE A 102 5.31 -0.25 1.46
CA PHE A 102 4.01 0.00 2.06
C PHE A 102 4.12 1.08 3.15
N ILE A 103 3.26 2.09 3.08
CA ILE A 103 3.10 3.12 4.12
C ILE A 103 1.64 3.21 4.53
N CYS A 104 1.29 2.82 5.75
CA CYS A 104 -0.07 2.98 6.25
C CYS A 104 -0.31 4.43 6.69
N ASN A 105 -1.34 5.09 6.17
CA ASN A 105 -1.62 6.51 6.47
C ASN A 105 -3.13 6.83 6.61
N PRO A 106 -3.64 7.13 7.82
CA PRO A 106 -2.95 7.10 9.11
C PRO A 106 -2.47 5.69 9.46
N ASN A 107 -1.32 5.57 10.12
CA ASN A 107 -0.73 4.27 10.44
C ASN A 107 -1.57 3.53 11.50
N ASN A 108 -1.97 2.28 11.21
CA ASN A 108 -2.49 1.36 12.22
C ASN A 108 -1.30 0.62 12.87
N PRO A 109 -1.05 0.66 14.20
CA PRO A 109 -1.98 1.06 15.27
C PRO A 109 -1.77 2.48 15.84
N THR A 110 -0.81 3.24 15.35
CA THR A 110 -0.32 4.46 16.01
C THR A 110 -1.15 5.72 15.73
N GLY A 111 -2.05 5.66 14.74
CA GLY A 111 -2.88 6.78 14.27
C GLY A 111 -2.09 7.94 13.64
N GLN A 112 -0.78 7.78 13.43
CA GLN A 112 0.07 8.87 12.92
C GLN A 112 -0.10 9.04 11.42
N LEU A 113 -0.14 10.30 10.99
CA LEU A 113 -0.03 10.67 9.58
C LEU A 113 1.44 10.73 9.18
N THR A 114 1.73 10.27 7.96
CA THR A 114 3.01 10.52 7.29
C THR A 114 2.97 11.89 6.62
N GLU A 115 3.99 12.70 6.84
CA GLU A 115 4.06 14.02 6.22
C GLU A 115 4.21 13.91 4.70
N LYS A 116 3.53 14.79 3.95
CA LYS A 116 3.48 14.73 2.48
C LYS A 116 4.87 14.82 1.83
N ASN A 117 5.74 15.69 2.34
CA ASN A 117 7.13 15.83 1.90
C ASN A 117 7.93 14.53 2.05
N ILE A 118 7.66 13.73 3.08
CA ILE A 118 8.30 12.43 3.29
C ILE A 118 7.82 11.43 2.22
N LEU A 119 6.51 11.37 1.96
CA LEU A 119 5.95 10.55 0.87
C LEU A 119 6.54 10.93 -0.49
N GLU A 120 6.70 12.23 -0.76
CA GLU A 120 7.32 12.73 -1.99
C GLU A 120 8.80 12.29 -2.11
N LYS A 121 9.57 12.33 -1.02
CA LYS A 121 10.96 11.83 -1.01
C LYS A 121 11.04 10.33 -1.26
N ILE A 122 10.15 9.55 -0.64
CA ILE A 122 10.04 8.10 -0.88
C ILE A 122 9.73 7.85 -2.36
N LEU A 123 8.74 8.55 -2.91
CA LEU A 123 8.35 8.40 -4.31
C LEU A 123 9.48 8.75 -5.28
N LEU A 124 10.23 9.84 -5.03
CA LEU A 124 11.39 10.20 -5.83
C LEU A 124 12.47 9.12 -5.79
N LYS A 125 12.73 8.54 -4.62
CA LYS A 125 13.71 7.45 -4.48
C LYS A 125 13.28 6.19 -5.23
N LEU A 126 12.01 5.81 -5.11
CA LEU A 126 11.47 4.63 -5.80
C LEU A 126 11.39 4.80 -7.32
N LYS A 127 11.27 6.04 -7.82
CA LYS A 127 11.33 6.34 -9.25
C LYS A 127 12.68 5.95 -9.85
N GLU A 128 13.78 6.13 -9.11
CA GLU A 128 15.13 5.68 -9.53
C GLU A 128 15.18 4.15 -9.69
N ASN A 129 14.50 3.42 -8.80
CA ASN A 129 14.44 1.96 -8.77
C ASN A 129 13.39 1.35 -9.71
N LYS A 130 12.52 2.17 -10.32
CA LYS A 130 11.28 1.71 -10.99
C LYS A 130 10.42 0.83 -10.06
N ALA A 131 10.31 1.25 -8.82
CA ALA A 131 9.62 0.56 -7.74
C ALA A 131 8.25 1.19 -7.42
N PHE A 132 7.43 0.49 -6.63
CA PHE A 132 6.08 0.91 -6.27
C PHE A 132 5.99 1.43 -4.83
N LEU A 133 5.22 2.51 -4.64
CA LEU A 133 4.76 2.97 -3.34
C LEU A 133 3.27 2.65 -3.22
N VAL A 134 2.87 1.99 -2.13
CA VAL A 134 1.48 1.72 -1.78
C VAL A 134 1.18 2.42 -0.46
N VAL A 135 0.12 3.21 -0.43
CA VAL A 135 -0.32 4.01 0.73
C VAL A 135 -1.73 3.58 1.15
#